data_AF-A0A444K0K4-F1
#
_entry.id   AF-A0A444K0K4-F1
#
_cell.length_a   1.000
_cell.length_b   1.000
_cell.length_c   1.000
_cell.angle_alpha   90.00
_cell.angle_beta   90.00
_cell.angle_gamma   90.00
#
_symmetry.space_group_name_H-M   'P 1'
#
loop_
_entity.id
_entity.type
_entity.pdbx_description
1 polymer ?
#
loop_
_entity_poly.entity_id
_entity_poly.type
_entity_poly.pdbx_seq_one_letter_code
_entity_poly.pdbx_strand_id
1 'polypeptide(L)'
;NLSYVPFAGGGEALSALLGNQVAAGISGYGEFSEQIKAGALRLLAISADKRQDGIDAPTLKEAGFDVELFNWRGVFAPPGVSDDDKAAMIKLIETMAKSDAWATECKNRNWTPILLTGDDYAKFVTEDTARIGAILKDLGLA
;
A
#
# COMPACT_ATOMS: atom_id res chain seq x y z
N ASN A 1 -1.18 -26.99 -4.77
CA ASN A 1 -1.16 -26.17 -6.02
C ASN A 1 -1.98 -24.92 -5.80
N LEU A 2 -1.38 -23.75 -5.98
CA LEU A 2 -2.03 -22.43 -5.96
C LEU A 2 -2.00 -21.88 -7.39
N SER A 3 -3.11 -21.33 -7.86
CA SER A 3 -3.19 -20.62 -9.14
C SER A 3 -3.39 -19.14 -8.85
N TYR A 4 -2.60 -18.29 -9.49
CA TYR A 4 -2.78 -16.84 -9.42
C TYR A 4 -3.81 -16.39 -10.45
N VAL A 5 -4.76 -15.55 -10.02
CA VAL A 5 -5.78 -14.94 -10.89
C VAL A 5 -5.65 -13.43 -10.74
N PRO A 6 -5.23 -12.70 -11.78
CA PRO A 6 -5.09 -11.25 -11.71
C PRO A 6 -6.47 -10.57 -11.81
N PHE A 7 -6.66 -9.53 -10.99
CA PHE A 7 -7.82 -8.64 -11.04
C PHE A 7 -7.33 -7.20 -11.19
N ALA A 8 -8.15 -6.33 -11.80
CA ALA A 8 -7.75 -4.95 -12.08
C ALA A 8 -7.71 -4.06 -10.82
N GLY A 9 -8.33 -4.50 -9.72
CA GLY A 9 -8.29 -3.81 -8.44
C GLY A 9 -9.06 -4.55 -7.34
N GLY A 10 -9.05 -3.99 -6.12
CA GLY A 10 -9.58 -4.66 -4.94
C GLY A 10 -11.10 -4.92 -4.97
N GLY A 11 -11.88 -4.09 -5.68
CA GLY A 11 -13.33 -4.30 -5.81
C GLY A 11 -13.71 -5.55 -6.60
N GLU A 12 -12.97 -5.84 -7.67
CA GLU A 12 -13.15 -7.06 -8.46
C GLU A 12 -12.69 -8.29 -7.68
N ALA A 13 -11.54 -8.19 -7.01
CA ALA A 13 -11.03 -9.24 -6.13
C ALA A 13 -12.00 -9.55 -4.96
N LEU A 14 -12.59 -8.52 -4.35
CA LEU A 14 -13.62 -8.66 -3.30
C LEU A 14 -14.84 -9.41 -3.82
N SER A 15 -15.32 -9.05 -5.02
CA SER A 15 -16.49 -9.70 -5.62
C SER A 15 -16.22 -11.18 -5.92
N ALA A 16 -15.03 -11.51 -6.41
CA ALA A 16 -14.60 -12.89 -6.65
C ALA A 16 -14.50 -13.71 -5.35
N LEU A 17 -14.01 -13.11 -4.26
CA LEU A 17 -13.97 -13.73 -2.94
C LEU A 17 -15.37 -14.01 -2.41
N LEU A 18 -16.26 -13.02 -2.41
CA LEU A 18 -17.63 -13.16 -1.92
C LEU A 18 -18.45 -14.14 -2.77
N GLY A 19 -18.15 -14.24 -4.06
CA GLY A 19 -18.75 -15.21 -4.98
C GLY A 19 -18.12 -16.61 -4.91
N ASN A 20 -17.18 -16.87 -4.00
CA ASN A 20 -16.42 -18.12 -3.88
C ASN A 20 -15.70 -18.55 -5.18
N GLN A 21 -15.36 -17.61 -6.05
CA GLN A 21 -14.61 -17.88 -7.28
C GLN A 21 -13.12 -18.08 -7.00
N VAL A 22 -12.61 -17.45 -5.94
CA VAL A 22 -11.24 -17.61 -5.43
C VAL A 22 -11.27 -17.93 -3.94
N ALA A 23 -10.32 -18.74 -3.49
CA ALA A 23 -10.25 -19.19 -2.09
C ALA A 23 -9.56 -18.16 -1.16
N ALA A 24 -8.73 -17.28 -1.71
CA ALA A 24 -7.99 -16.26 -0.99
C ALA A 24 -7.70 -15.07 -1.93
N GLY A 25 -7.53 -13.89 -1.34
CA GLY A 25 -7.20 -12.67 -2.07
C GLY A 25 -6.29 -11.77 -1.24
N ILE A 26 -5.53 -10.92 -1.93
CA ILE A 26 -4.61 -9.95 -1.36
C ILE A 26 -5.00 -8.59 -1.92
N SER A 27 -5.27 -7.62 -1.05
CA SER A 27 -5.65 -6.26 -1.42
C SER A 27 -5.36 -5.28 -0.28
N GLY A 28 -5.64 -3.99 -0.49
CA GLY A 28 -5.56 -3.01 0.60
C GLY A 28 -6.59 -3.30 1.69
N TYR A 29 -6.21 -3.15 2.96
CA TYR A 29 -7.10 -3.45 4.09
C TYR A 29 -8.45 -2.70 4.00
N GLY A 30 -8.43 -1.42 3.61
CA GLY A 30 -9.66 -0.62 3.47
C GLY A 30 -10.64 -1.11 2.42
N GLU A 31 -10.21 -1.94 1.46
CA GLU A 31 -11.10 -2.53 0.45
C GLU A 31 -11.88 -3.73 1.01
N PHE A 32 -11.31 -4.45 1.98
CA PHE A 32 -11.92 -5.65 2.57
C PHE A 32 -12.48 -5.44 3.98
N SER A 33 -12.13 -4.34 4.65
CA SER A 33 -12.39 -4.14 6.09
C SER A 33 -13.85 -4.28 6.47
N GLU A 34 -14.78 -3.79 5.64
CA GLU A 34 -16.22 -3.89 5.94
C GLU A 34 -16.73 -5.33 5.84
N GLN A 35 -16.22 -6.11 4.88
CA GLN A 35 -16.60 -7.52 4.75
C GLN A 35 -15.93 -8.40 5.82
N ILE A 36 -14.74 -8.01 6.29
CA ILE A 36 -14.08 -8.63 7.45
C ILE A 36 -14.90 -8.38 8.72
N LYS A 37 -15.29 -7.12 8.97
CA LYS A 37 -16.14 -6.75 10.13
C LYS A 37 -17.51 -7.44 10.10
N ALA A 38 -18.08 -7.62 8.91
CA ALA A 38 -19.34 -8.34 8.72
C ALA A 38 -19.21 -9.86 8.88
N GLY A 39 -17.99 -10.40 9.02
CA GLY A 39 -17.73 -11.84 9.12
C GLY A 39 -17.82 -12.60 7.80
N ALA A 40 -17.99 -11.90 6.68
CA ALA A 40 -18.01 -12.51 5.35
C ALA A 40 -16.61 -12.92 4.87
N LEU A 41 -15.57 -12.20 5.30
CA LEU A 41 -14.18 -12.53 5.05
C LEU A 41 -13.42 -12.76 6.35
N ARG A 42 -12.42 -13.66 6.30
CA ARG A 42 -11.48 -13.88 7.40
C ARG A 42 -10.13 -13.25 7.06
N LEU A 43 -9.70 -12.28 7.87
CA LEU A 43 -8.36 -11.71 7.76
C LEU A 43 -7.32 -12.71 8.27
N LEU A 44 -6.28 -12.97 7.46
CA LEU A 44 -5.22 -13.92 7.81
C LEU A 44 -3.96 -13.22 8.35
N ALA A 45 -3.52 -12.16 7.68
CA ALA A 45 -2.37 -11.36 8.07
C ALA A 45 -2.39 -10.01 7.33
N ILE A 46 -1.57 -9.06 7.79
CA ILE A 46 -1.24 -7.82 7.08
C ILE A 46 0.25 -7.75 6.70
N SER A 47 0.59 -7.12 5.59
CA SER A 47 1.97 -6.96 5.11
C SER A 47 2.70 -5.72 5.66
N ALA A 48 2.28 -5.24 6.84
CA ALA A 48 2.88 -4.10 7.52
C ALA A 48 4.11 -4.50 8.35
N ASP A 49 4.97 -3.52 8.65
CA ASP A 49 6.16 -3.66 9.50
C ASP A 49 5.79 -4.13 10.93
N LYS A 50 4.68 -3.62 11.45
CA LYS A 50 4.12 -3.89 12.78
C LYS A 50 2.59 -3.92 12.76
N ARG A 51 2.00 -4.44 13.84
CA ARG A 51 0.55 -4.43 14.06
C ARG A 51 0.01 -3.00 13.97
N GLN A 52 -1.18 -2.87 13.38
CA GLN A 52 -1.86 -1.59 13.21
C GLN A 52 -3.05 -1.52 14.17
N ASP A 53 -3.25 -0.37 14.78
CA ASP A 53 -4.35 -0.14 15.70
C ASP A 53 -5.70 -0.40 15.01
N GLY A 54 -6.57 -1.15 15.68
CA GLY A 54 -7.89 -1.51 15.14
C GLY A 54 -7.89 -2.63 14.09
N ILE A 55 -6.75 -3.27 13.83
CA ILE A 55 -6.67 -4.47 12.99
C ILE A 55 -6.30 -5.68 13.85
N ASP A 56 -7.22 -6.62 14.01
CA ASP A 56 -7.02 -7.86 14.76
C ASP A 56 -6.45 -8.97 13.86
N ALA A 57 -5.18 -8.83 13.48
CA ALA A 57 -4.44 -9.86 12.74
C ALA A 57 -2.93 -9.72 12.97
N PRO A 58 -2.17 -10.82 12.82
CA PRO A 58 -0.72 -10.74 12.83
C PRO A 58 -0.19 -10.02 11.59
N THR A 59 1.04 -9.52 11.66
CA THR A 59 1.78 -9.20 10.44
C THR A 59 2.29 -10.48 9.78
N LEU A 60 2.65 -10.41 8.49
CA LEU A 60 3.34 -11.52 7.82
C LEU A 60 4.66 -11.88 8.55
N LYS A 61 5.37 -10.89 9.09
CA LYS A 61 6.60 -11.08 9.88
C LYS A 61 6.33 -11.87 11.16
N GLU A 62 5.27 -11.53 11.90
CA GLU A 62 4.85 -12.29 13.08
C GLU A 62 4.38 -13.72 12.72
N ALA A 63 3.88 -13.92 11.50
CA ALA A 63 3.51 -15.23 10.98
C ALA A 63 4.70 -16.04 10.42
N GLY A 64 5.94 -15.53 10.54
CA GLY A 64 7.17 -16.22 10.13
C GLY A 64 7.58 -15.98 8.67
N PHE A 65 6.95 -15.03 7.98
CA PHE A 65 7.31 -14.62 6.63
C PHE A 65 7.96 -13.25 6.67
N ASP A 66 9.24 -13.14 6.30
CA ASP A 66 9.95 -11.85 6.24
C ASP A 66 9.51 -11.05 5.01
N VAL A 67 8.26 -10.59 5.05
CA VAL A 67 7.61 -9.86 3.96
C VAL A 67 6.98 -8.60 4.52
N GLU A 68 7.45 -7.47 3.99
CA GLU A 68 6.85 -6.16 4.18
C GLU A 68 6.60 -5.54 2.81
N LEU A 69 5.34 -5.17 2.58
CA LEU A 69 4.91 -4.54 1.35
C LEU A 69 3.67 -3.69 1.63
N PHE A 70 3.82 -2.38 1.59
CA PHE A 70 2.71 -1.44 1.70
C PHE A 70 2.48 -0.74 0.37
N ASN A 71 1.21 -0.41 0.11
CA ASN A 71 0.81 0.33 -1.08
C ASN A 71 0.99 1.84 -0.83
N TRP A 72 2.00 2.45 -1.46
CA TRP A 72 2.34 3.86 -1.33
C TRP A 72 1.93 4.67 -2.57
N ARG A 73 1.85 6.00 -2.43
CA ARG A 73 1.59 6.93 -3.54
C ARG A 73 2.68 7.98 -3.57
N GLY A 74 3.00 8.43 -4.78
CA GLY A 74 4.07 9.36 -5.04
C GLY A 74 3.64 10.54 -5.89
N VAL A 75 4.26 11.70 -5.66
CA VAL A 75 4.16 12.87 -6.54
C VAL A 75 5.51 13.06 -7.23
N PHE A 76 5.48 13.18 -8.54
CA PHE A 76 6.68 13.30 -9.37
C PHE A 76 6.59 14.54 -10.25
N ALA A 77 7.74 15.19 -10.45
CA ALA A 77 7.89 16.27 -11.41
C ALA A 77 8.66 15.76 -12.64
N PRO A 78 8.43 16.33 -13.84
CA PRO A 78 9.22 15.99 -15.01
C PRO A 78 10.69 16.42 -14.84
N PRO A 79 11.62 15.82 -15.61
CA PRO A 79 13.00 16.28 -15.62
C PRO A 79 13.08 17.75 -16.07
N GLY A 80 14.06 18.49 -15.52
CA GLY A 80 14.30 19.89 -15.87
C GLY A 80 13.44 20.92 -15.13
N VAL A 81 12.64 20.51 -14.15
CA VAL A 81 11.98 21.44 -13.22
C VAL A 81 13.02 22.28 -12.47
N SER A 82 12.73 23.56 -12.23
CA SER A 82 13.63 24.44 -11.46
C SER A 82 13.69 24.02 -9.99
N ASP A 83 14.78 24.33 -9.30
CA ASP A 83 14.91 24.07 -7.86
C ASP A 83 13.83 24.81 -7.05
N ASP A 84 13.46 26.03 -7.48
CA ASP A 84 12.41 26.83 -6.86
C ASP A 84 11.03 26.16 -6.99
N ASP A 85 10.68 25.66 -8.18
CA ASP A 85 9.42 24.95 -8.40
C ASP A 85 9.37 23.62 -7.64
N LYS A 86 10.49 22.89 -7.59
CA LYS A 86 10.63 21.66 -6.81
C LYS A 86 10.42 21.97 -5.32
N ALA A 87 11.05 23.01 -4.80
CA ALA A 87 10.88 23.43 -3.41
C ALA A 87 9.44 23.88 -3.11
N ALA A 88 8.79 24.58 -4.03
CA ALA A 88 7.40 25.00 -3.90
C ALA A 88 6.45 23.79 -3.84
N MET A 89 6.66 22.78 -4.68
CA MET A 89 5.87 21.55 -4.68
C MET A 89 6.07 20.74 -3.39
N ILE A 90 7.32 20.58 -2.94
CA ILE A 90 7.61 19.90 -1.67
C ILE A 90 6.87 20.60 -0.52
N LYS A 91 6.97 21.93 -0.44
CA LYS A 91 6.29 22.72 0.59
C LYS A 91 4.77 22.56 0.53
N LEU A 92 4.19 22.50 -0.67
CA LEU A 92 2.76 22.28 -0.84
C LEU A 92 2.34 20.92 -0.27
N ILE A 93 3.06 19.85 -0.60
CA ILE A 93 2.76 18.49 -0.11
C ILE A 93 2.95 18.41 1.40
N GLU A 94 4.00 18.99 1.96
CA GLU A 94 4.22 19.04 3.40
C GLU A 94 3.12 19.82 4.13
N THR A 95 2.61 20.89 3.52
CA THR A 95 1.51 21.68 4.07
C THR A 95 0.21 20.89 4.05
N MET A 96 -0.10 20.21 2.93
CA MET A 96 -1.25 19.32 2.82
C MET A 96 -1.18 18.19 3.85
N ALA A 97 -0.03 17.54 4.00
CA ALA A 97 0.16 16.42 4.90
C ALA A 97 -0.06 16.77 6.38
N LYS A 98 0.10 18.06 6.75
CA LYS A 98 -0.14 18.59 8.10
C LYS A 98 -1.58 19.07 8.32
N SER A 99 -2.44 19.03 7.30
CA SER A 99 -3.81 19.55 7.40
C SER A 99 -4.78 18.55 8.03
N ASP A 100 -5.79 19.08 8.74
CA ASP A 100 -6.88 18.27 9.31
C ASP A 100 -7.68 17.54 8.23
N ALA A 101 -7.80 18.14 7.05
CA ALA A 101 -8.46 17.54 5.90
C ALA A 101 -7.72 16.25 5.47
N TRP A 102 -6.38 16.29 5.42
CA TRP A 102 -5.58 15.11 5.10
C TRP A 102 -5.63 14.05 6.20
N ALA A 103 -5.57 14.46 7.48
CA ALA A 103 -5.72 13.53 8.61
C ALA A 103 -7.08 12.83 8.58
N THR A 104 -8.15 13.57 8.26
CA THR A 104 -9.51 13.03 8.09
C THR A 104 -9.56 12.02 6.95
N GLU A 105 -8.95 12.32 5.81
CA GLU A 105 -8.94 11.41 4.67
C GLU A 105 -8.15 10.13 4.94
N CYS A 106 -6.99 10.26 5.61
CA CYS A 106 -6.22 9.09 6.05
C CYS A 106 -7.06 8.18 6.97
N LYS A 107 -7.80 8.75 7.91
CA LYS A 107 -8.72 8.00 8.76
C LYS A 107 -9.83 7.31 7.97
N ASN A 108 -10.50 8.04 7.07
CA ASN A 108 -11.61 7.51 6.27
C ASN A 108 -11.18 6.33 5.39
N ARG A 109 -9.93 6.36 4.91
CA ARG A 109 -9.39 5.32 4.03
C ARG A 109 -8.53 4.27 4.73
N ASN A 110 -8.37 4.37 6.05
CA ASN A 110 -7.45 3.54 6.84
C ASN A 110 -6.01 3.58 6.30
N TRP A 111 -5.51 4.77 5.97
CA TRP A 111 -4.14 4.99 5.53
C TRP A 111 -3.27 5.42 6.70
N THR A 112 -2.09 4.82 6.81
CA THR A 112 -1.05 5.27 7.72
C THR A 112 -0.33 6.46 7.09
N PRO A 113 -0.34 7.66 7.71
CA PRO A 113 0.29 8.83 7.13
C PRO A 113 1.82 8.73 7.28
N ILE A 114 2.50 8.40 6.18
CA ILE A 114 3.96 8.38 6.09
C ILE A 114 4.35 9.40 5.02
N LEU A 115 5.07 10.44 5.43
CA LEU A 115 5.55 11.49 4.54
C LEU A 115 7.04 11.34 4.32
N LEU A 116 7.45 11.20 3.06
CA LEU A 116 8.83 11.33 2.61
C LEU A 116 8.87 12.42 1.53
N THR A 117 9.83 13.32 1.62
CA THR A 117 10.07 14.39 0.63
C THR A 117 11.56 14.49 0.30
N GLY A 118 11.91 15.29 -0.71
CA GLY A 118 13.29 15.58 -1.04
C GLY A 118 14.15 14.35 -1.36
N ASP A 119 15.37 14.33 -0.83
CA ASP A 119 16.36 13.30 -1.12
C ASP A 119 16.01 11.95 -0.49
N ASP A 120 15.38 11.94 0.68
CA ASP A 120 14.91 10.70 1.32
C ASP A 120 13.84 10.02 0.47
N TYR A 121 12.94 10.80 -0.13
CA TYR A 121 11.94 10.27 -1.07
C TYR A 121 12.60 9.74 -2.35
N ALA A 122 13.57 10.46 -2.92
CA ALA A 122 14.30 9.99 -4.10
C ALA A 122 15.09 8.69 -3.85
N LYS A 123 15.71 8.60 -2.66
CA LYS A 123 16.40 7.39 -2.20
C LYS A 123 15.43 6.22 -2.08
N PHE A 124 14.30 6.41 -1.40
CA PHE A 124 13.27 5.39 -1.25
C PHE A 124 12.78 4.86 -2.61
N VAL A 125 12.45 5.74 -3.55
CA VAL A 125 11.98 5.33 -4.89
C VAL A 125 13.04 4.50 -5.62
N THR A 126 14.32 4.88 -5.50
CA THR A 126 15.43 4.16 -6.13
C THR A 126 15.59 2.75 -5.55
N GLU A 127 15.60 2.64 -4.22
CA GLU A 127 15.74 1.38 -3.49
C GLU A 127 14.54 0.46 -3.73
N ASP A 128 13.32 0.98 -3.68
CA ASP A 128 12.10 0.22 -3.89
C ASP A 128 11.98 -0.28 -5.34
N THR A 129 12.34 0.56 -6.33
CA THR A 129 12.37 0.14 -7.74
C THR A 129 13.34 -1.02 -7.95
N ALA A 130 14.53 -0.96 -7.36
CA ALA A 130 15.51 -2.04 -7.45
C ALA A 130 15.00 -3.33 -6.78
N ARG A 131 14.41 -3.21 -5.59
CA ARG A 131 13.84 -4.33 -4.82
C ARG A 131 12.69 -5.02 -5.57
N ILE A 132 11.69 -4.25 -6.02
CA ILE A 132 10.54 -4.79 -6.76
C ILE A 132 10.98 -5.34 -8.12
N GLY A 133 11.91 -4.68 -8.81
CA GLY A 133 12.46 -5.16 -10.06
C GLY A 133 13.16 -6.52 -9.93
N ALA A 134 13.86 -6.78 -8.83
CA ALA A 134 14.45 -8.09 -8.54
C ALA A 134 13.36 -9.15 -8.32
N ILE A 135 12.33 -8.85 -7.52
CA ILE A 135 11.21 -9.76 -7.25
C ILE A 135 10.49 -10.14 -8.56
N LEU A 136 10.21 -9.17 -9.44
CA LEU A 136 9.54 -9.44 -10.72
C LEU A 136 10.36 -10.37 -11.62
N LYS A 137 11.69 -10.22 -11.65
CA LYS A 137 12.59 -11.11 -12.40
C LYS A 137 12.59 -12.53 -11.83
N ASP A 138 12.67 -12.66 -10.50
CA ASP A 138 12.63 -13.97 -9.83
C ASP A 138 11.31 -14.71 -10.11
N LEU A 139 10.21 -13.96 -10.28
CA LEU A 139 8.90 -14.49 -10.66
C LEU A 139 8.73 -14.71 -12.18
N GLY A 140 9.70 -14.32 -13.01
CA GLY A 140 9.63 -14.44 -14.48
C GLY A 140 8.64 -13.48 -15.14
N LEU A 141 8.38 -12.33 -14.50
CA LEU A 141 7.42 -11.31 -14.96
C LEU A 141 8.10 -10.09 -15.63
N ALA A 142 9.44 -10.02 -15.62
CA ALA A 142 10.24 -8.95 -16.20
C ALA A 142 11.57 -9.47 -16.74
#